data_AF-A0A934J1W4-F1
#
_entry.id   AF-A0A934J1W4-F1
#
_cell.length_a   1.000
_cell.length_b   1.000
_cell.length_c   1.000
_cell.angle_alpha   90.00
_cell.angle_beta   90.00
_cell.angle_gamma   90.00
#
_symmetry.space_group_name_H-M   'P 1'
#
loop_
_entity.id
_entity.type
_entity.pdbx_description
1 polymer ?
#
loop_
_entity_poly.entity_id
_entity_poly.type
_entity_poly.pdbx_seq_one_letter_code
_entity_poly.pdbx_strand_id
1 'polypeptide(L)'
;MPDARGAGGGSRYFVQGKEGFVIKAKLKKFFDEKQLPENIFIVEKDQLTHVIDFDTLIDLIVNVAPENEQAVIWNMISKIDFLNGDISHYLNHLATAYIMENF
;
A
#
# COMPACT_ATOMS: atom_id res chain seq x y z
N MET A 1 46.06 36.05 8.21
CA MET A 1 44.98 35.47 7.38
C MET A 1 45.18 33.97 7.31
N PRO A 2 44.25 33.15 7.83
CA PRO A 2 44.15 31.73 7.49
C PRO A 2 42.82 31.43 6.76
N ASP A 3 42.94 30.77 5.62
CA ASP A 3 41.86 30.12 4.87
C ASP A 3 41.61 28.72 5.47
N ALA A 4 40.37 28.46 5.89
CA ALA A 4 39.95 27.19 6.44
C ALA A 4 38.54 26.84 5.93
N ARG A 5 38.53 26.15 4.78
CA ARG A 5 37.86 24.86 4.55
C ARG A 5 36.56 24.60 5.31
N GLY A 6 35.51 24.38 4.52
CA GLY A 6 34.16 24.08 4.97
C GLY A 6 34.06 22.88 5.92
N ALA A 7 33.16 23.04 6.89
CA ALA A 7 32.59 21.97 7.68
C ALA A 7 31.20 22.42 8.13
N GLY A 8 30.21 21.55 7.93
CA GLY A 8 28.83 21.79 8.34
C GLY A 8 27.82 21.48 7.25
N GLY A 9 28.03 20.40 6.49
CA GLY A 9 26.97 19.78 5.73
C GLY A 9 25.82 19.47 6.69
N GLY A 10 24.77 20.27 6.62
CA GLY A 10 23.55 20.08 7.38
C GLY A 10 23.07 18.66 7.18
N SER A 11 22.97 17.94 8.30
CA SER A 11 22.43 16.60 8.40
C SER A 11 21.12 16.54 7.61
N ARG A 12 21.18 15.93 6.41
CA ARG A 12 19.99 15.47 5.72
C ARG A 12 19.43 14.36 6.59
N TYR A 13 18.49 14.73 7.46
CA TYR A 13 17.67 13.77 8.15
C TYR A 13 17.01 12.89 7.09
N PHE A 14 17.53 11.69 6.90
CA PHE A 14 16.86 10.62 6.18
C PHE A 14 15.68 10.18 7.07
N VAL A 15 14.56 10.89 6.97
CA VAL A 15 13.29 10.52 7.63
C VAL A 15 12.43 9.64 6.72
N GLN A 16 12.95 9.15 5.59
CA GLN A 16 12.16 8.35 4.66
C GLN A 16 12.01 6.86 5.03
N GLY A 17 12.63 6.37 6.11
CA GLY A 17 12.64 4.92 6.39
C GLY A 17 11.66 4.43 7.48
N LYS A 18 11.10 5.31 8.31
CA LYS A 18 10.29 4.89 9.47
C LYS A 18 8.79 4.88 9.20
N GLU A 19 8.30 5.71 8.29
CA GLU A 19 6.85 5.86 8.08
C GLU A 19 6.26 4.68 7.30
N GLY A 20 6.88 4.21 6.21
CA GLY A 20 6.39 3.05 5.47
C GLY A 20 6.46 1.75 6.25
N PHE A 21 7.48 1.57 7.09
CA PHE A 21 7.56 0.38 7.95
C PHE A 21 6.37 0.28 8.92
N VAL A 22 5.91 1.42 9.46
CA VAL A 22 4.76 1.47 10.37
C VAL A 22 3.45 1.23 9.63
N ILE A 23 3.28 1.77 8.42
CA ILE A 23 2.05 1.60 7.62
C ILE A 23 1.91 0.14 7.16
N LYS A 24 3.01 -0.45 6.69
CA LYS A 24 3.08 -1.87 6.31
C LYS A 24 2.64 -2.78 7.45
N ALA A 25 3.18 -2.56 8.66
CA ALA A 25 2.83 -3.34 9.83
C ALA A 25 1.36 -3.18 10.23
N LYS A 26 0.79 -1.98 10.08
CA LYS A 26 -0.64 -1.71 10.33
C LYS A 26 -1.56 -2.41 9.34
N LEU A 27 -1.24 -2.32 8.04
CA LEU A 27 -1.98 -3.03 6.99
C LEU A 27 -1.98 -4.53 7.26
N LYS A 28 -0.80 -5.12 7.49
CA LYS A 28 -0.68 -6.55 7.77
C LYS A 28 -1.49 -6.97 8.99
N LYS A 29 -1.41 -6.20 10.09
CA LYS A 29 -2.17 -6.50 11.30
C LYS A 29 -3.69 -6.37 11.07
N PHE A 30 -4.13 -5.37 10.32
CA PHE A 30 -5.53 -5.18 9.98
C PHE A 30 -6.10 -6.35 9.16
N PHE A 31 -5.35 -6.82 8.16
CA PHE A 31 -5.75 -7.96 7.35
C PHE A 31 -5.76 -9.28 8.15
N ASP A 32 -4.80 -9.46 9.06
CA ASP A 32 -4.73 -10.61 9.98
C ASP A 32 -5.91 -10.63 10.98
N GLU A 33 -6.25 -9.46 11.56
CA GLU A 33 -7.34 -9.32 12.53
C GLU A 33 -8.74 -9.47 11.91
N LYS A 34 -8.92 -9.03 10.66
CA LYS A 34 -10.24 -9.03 10.01
C LYS A 34 -10.67 -10.38 9.44
N GLN A 35 -9.80 -11.39 9.38
CA GLN A 35 -10.08 -12.71 8.76
C GLN A 35 -11.00 -12.59 7.53
N LEU A 36 -10.63 -11.71 6.60
CA LEU A 36 -11.45 -11.44 5.44
C LEU A 36 -11.58 -12.74 4.63
N PRO A 37 -12.79 -13.07 4.14
CA PRO A 37 -12.98 -14.26 3.34
C PRO A 37 -12.04 -14.24 2.14
N GLU A 38 -11.44 -15.38 1.84
CA GLU A 38 -10.57 -15.60 0.68
C GLU A 38 -11.35 -15.30 -0.59
N ASN A 39 -11.33 -14.02 -0.98
CA ASN A 39 -12.03 -13.53 -2.15
C ASN A 39 -11.06 -13.47 -3.31
N ILE A 40 -11.44 -14.12 -4.40
CA ILE A 40 -10.70 -14.09 -5.65
C ILE A 40 -11.30 -12.97 -6.49
N PHE A 41 -10.47 -12.00 -6.88
CA PHE A 41 -10.88 -10.93 -7.78
C PHE A 41 -10.51 -11.32 -9.20
N ILE A 42 -11.53 -11.42 -10.06
CA ILE A 42 -11.36 -11.74 -11.47
C ILE A 42 -11.59 -10.44 -12.25
N VAL A 43 -10.57 -9.99 -12.96
CA VAL A 43 -10.61 -8.77 -13.78
C VAL A 43 -10.24 -9.15 -15.20
N GLU A 44 -11.12 -8.84 -16.14
CA GLU A 44 -10.90 -9.10 -17.57
C GLU A 44 -10.36 -7.83 -18.24
N LYS A 45 -9.19 -7.93 -18.86
CA LYS A 45 -8.57 -6.85 -19.62
C LYS A 45 -7.93 -7.40 -20.89
N ASP A 46 -8.18 -6.75 -22.03
CA ASP A 46 -7.56 -7.08 -23.33
C ASP A 46 -7.63 -8.57 -23.73
N GLN A 47 -8.81 -9.20 -23.54
CA GLN A 47 -9.05 -10.64 -23.77
C GLN A 47 -8.27 -11.58 -22.84
N LEU A 48 -7.61 -11.06 -21.81
CA LEU A 48 -6.94 -11.82 -20.76
C LEU A 48 -7.73 -11.70 -19.44
N THR A 49 -7.99 -12.85 -18.83
CA THR A 49 -8.59 -12.93 -17.49
C THR A 49 -7.47 -12.92 -16.45
N HIS A 50 -7.34 -11.81 -15.75
CA HIS A 50 -6.41 -11.68 -14.63
C HIS A 50 -7.13 -12.07 -13.35
N VAL A 51 -6.65 -13.14 -12.72
CA VAL A 51 -7.16 -13.64 -11.45
C VAL A 51 -6.17 -13.23 -10.38
N ILE A 52 -6.61 -12.43 -9.40
CA ILE A 52 -5.81 -12.01 -8.26
C ILE A 52 -6.51 -12.47 -6.99
N ASP A 53 -5.83 -13.33 -6.23
CA ASP A 53 -6.25 -13.72 -4.90
C ASP A 53 -6.08 -12.57 -3.91
N PHE A 54 -6.94 -12.55 -2.90
CA PHE A 54 -6.88 -11.55 -1.83
C PHE A 54 -5.49 -11.43 -1.19
N ASP A 55 -4.85 -12.56 -0.91
CA ASP A 55 -3.50 -12.60 -0.34
C ASP A 55 -2.45 -12.00 -1.27
N THR A 56 -2.57 -12.26 -2.58
CA THR A 56 -1.67 -11.69 -3.60
C THR A 56 -1.86 -10.19 -3.74
N LEU A 57 -3.09 -9.70 -3.67
CA LEU A 57 -3.38 -8.27 -3.65
C LEU A 57 -2.79 -7.59 -2.41
N ILE A 58 -2.94 -8.19 -1.24
CA ILE A 58 -2.32 -7.69 -0.01
C ILE A 58 -0.81 -7.65 -0.17
N ASP A 59 -0.19 -8.72 -0.67
CA ASP A 59 1.25 -8.79 -0.87
C ASP A 59 1.74 -7.68 -1.82
N LEU A 60 1.03 -7.45 -2.93
CA LEU A 60 1.27 -6.35 -3.85
C LEU A 60 1.21 -4.99 -3.15
N ILE A 61 0.17 -4.74 -2.35
CA ILE A 61 0.03 -3.48 -1.61
C ILE A 61 1.12 -3.32 -0.54
N VAL A 62 1.51 -4.41 0.13
CA VAL A 62 2.39 -4.42 1.31
C VAL A 62 3.88 -4.48 0.94
N ASN A 63 4.22 -5.08 -0.20
CA ASN A 63 5.60 -5.29 -0.66
C ASN A 63 5.96 -4.54 -1.93
N VAL A 64 5.01 -4.27 -2.83
CA VAL A 64 5.29 -3.67 -4.14
C VAL A 64 4.89 -2.21 -4.21
N ALA A 65 3.76 -1.82 -3.61
CA ALA A 65 3.30 -0.43 -3.65
C ALA A 65 4.26 0.51 -2.89
N PRO A 66 4.54 1.71 -3.41
CA PRO A 66 5.39 2.68 -2.75
C PRO A 66 4.72 3.26 -1.49
N GLU A 67 5.52 3.78 -0.55
CA GLU A 67 5.05 4.19 0.79
C GLU A 67 3.95 5.25 0.76
N ASN A 68 3.98 6.15 -0.24
CA ASN A 68 2.95 7.17 -0.46
C ASN A 68 1.60 6.52 -0.81
N GLU A 69 1.57 5.49 -1.65
CA GLU A 69 0.34 4.78 -2.00
C GLU A 69 -0.16 3.95 -0.82
N GLN A 70 0.74 3.27 -0.10
CA GLN A 70 0.38 2.54 1.12
C GLN A 70 -0.32 3.45 2.15
N ALA A 71 0.16 4.69 2.31
CA ALA A 71 -0.46 5.66 3.20
C ALA A 71 -1.88 6.05 2.77
N VAL A 72 -2.09 6.23 1.45
CA VAL A 72 -3.41 6.56 0.88
C VAL A 72 -4.37 5.37 1.05
N ILE A 73 -3.90 4.16 0.73
CA ILE A 73 -4.67 2.92 0.87
C ILE A 73 -5.07 2.71 2.33
N TRP A 74 -4.12 2.85 3.26
CA TRP A 74 -4.40 2.75 4.70
C TRP A 74 -5.45 3.77 5.16
N ASN A 75 -5.33 5.02 4.72
CA ASN A 75 -6.28 6.08 5.08
C ASN A 75 -7.69 5.78 4.54
N MET A 76 -7.79 5.20 3.34
CA MET A 76 -9.08 4.83 2.77
C MET A 76 -9.69 3.61 3.48
N ILE A 77 -8.90 2.56 3.73
CA ILE A 77 -9.33 1.39 4.52
C ILE A 77 -9.81 1.82 5.91
N SER A 78 -9.04 2.67 6.60
CA SER A 78 -9.41 3.18 7.93
C SER A 78 -10.74 3.94 7.92
N LYS A 79 -11.01 4.72 6.88
CA LYS A 79 -12.28 5.44 6.72
C LYS A 79 -13.44 4.49 6.46
N ILE A 80 -13.24 3.48 5.60
CA ILE A 80 -14.28 2.49 5.29
C ILE A 80 -14.59 1.66 6.54
N ASP A 81 -13.56 1.20 7.26
CA ASP A 81 -13.71 0.48 8.51
C ASP A 81 -14.45 1.29 9.57
N PHE A 82 -14.10 2.57 9.74
CA PHE A 82 -14.78 3.48 10.66
C PHE A 82 -16.27 3.66 10.33
N LEU A 83 -16.63 3.59 9.05
CA LEU A 83 -18.01 3.69 8.59
C LEU A 83 -18.76 2.34 8.62
N ASN A 84 -18.16 1.27 9.17
CA ASN A 84 -18.66 -0.11 9.04
C ASN A 84 -18.94 -0.49 7.56
N GLY A 85 -18.16 0.07 6.65
CA GLY A 85 -18.28 -0.18 5.23
C GLY A 85 -17.62 -1.48 4.82
N ASP A 86 -18.06 -2.02 3.69
CA ASP A 86 -17.49 -3.25 3.13
C ASP A 86 -16.16 -2.94 2.43
N ILE A 87 -15.08 -3.41 3.04
CA ILE A 87 -13.70 -3.17 2.57
C ILE A 87 -13.43 -3.99 1.30
N SER A 88 -14.15 -5.09 1.10
CA SER A 88 -14.00 -5.98 -0.06
C SER A 88 -14.30 -5.24 -1.36
N HIS A 89 -15.26 -4.31 -1.35
CA HIS A 89 -15.57 -3.48 -2.52
C HIS A 89 -14.40 -2.56 -2.89
N TYR A 90 -13.75 -1.96 -1.89
CA TYR A 90 -12.58 -1.12 -2.13
C TYR A 90 -11.37 -1.93 -2.60
N LEU A 91 -11.15 -3.11 -2.03
CA LEU A 91 -10.10 -4.03 -2.45
C LEU A 91 -10.29 -4.50 -3.88
N ASN A 92 -11.53 -4.81 -4.29
CA ASN A 92 -11.85 -5.13 -5.68
C ASN A 92 -11.51 -3.96 -6.61
N HIS A 93 -11.84 -2.74 -6.19
CA HIS A 93 -11.53 -1.54 -6.94
C HIS A 93 -10.01 -1.33 -7.09
N LEU A 94 -9.25 -1.57 -6.02
CA LEU A 94 -7.78 -1.55 -6.06
C LEU A 94 -7.20 -2.62 -6.98
N ALA A 95 -7.68 -3.86 -6.92
CA ALA A 95 -7.24 -4.95 -7.80
C ALA A 95 -7.47 -4.59 -9.27
N THR A 96 -8.67 -4.08 -9.57
CA THR A 96 -9.03 -3.63 -10.92
C THR A 96 -8.14 -2.48 -11.39
N ALA A 97 -7.94 -1.46 -10.56
CA ALA A 97 -7.09 -0.33 -10.89
C ALA A 97 -5.63 -0.75 -11.13
N TYR A 98 -5.11 -1.68 -10.32
CA TYR A 98 -3.75 -2.18 -10.46
C TYR A 98 -3.54 -2.90 -11.79
N ILE A 99 -4.48 -3.77 -12.20
CA ILE A 99 -4.46 -4.47 -13.49
C ILE A 99 -4.64 -3.48 -14.65
N MET A 100 -5.48 -2.47 -14.48
CA MET A 100 -5.67 -1.42 -15.49
C MET A 100 -4.43 -0.56 -15.73
N GLU A 101 -3.62 -0.30 -14.71
CA GLU A 101 -2.41 0.54 -14.84
C GLU A 101 -1.13 -0.27 -15.17
N ASN A 102 -1.04 -1.55 -14.79
CA ASN A 102 0.20 -2.35 -14.94
C ASN A 102 0.19 -3.36 -16.10
N PHE A 103 -0.98 -3.78 -16.57
CA PHE A 103 -1.15 -4.65 -17.75
C PHE A 103 -1.75 -3.87 -18.92
#